data_AF-A0A395M2G2-F1
#
_entry.id   AF-A0A395M2G2-F1
#
_cell.length_a   1.000
_cell.length_b   1.000
_cell.length_c   1.000
_cell.angle_alpha   90.00
_cell.angle_beta   90.00
_cell.angle_gamma   90.00
#
_symmetry.space_group_name_H-M   'P 1'
#
loop_
_entity.id
_entity.type
_entity.pdbx_description
1 polymer ?
#
loop_
_entity_poly.entity_id
_entity_poly.type
_entity_poly.pdbx_seq_one_letter_code
_entity_poly.pdbx_strand_id
1 'polypeptide(L)'
;MHHFDFLGELSLIVAAAIVVILIFQKVKLPAIIGLIFTGILLGQSVFGIIKDLTLIEILAELGVVLLLFTIGLEFSLDELKRLKEIVLIGGTAQIVATIGVAALLLLFLFPLFGIVLSWRESVFLGIVIAASSTAICLKLLADRDELSLPHGRIALGILILQDVAIVPMVIAVTFLSPTADGSLVKIARDLGLLILFSTAIIIGFQLAMPRLVRLLAEIHAKEALALGAILLCFGSAYLTSLAGLSLALGGFIAGIIIASTDESHKIAHSVEPLRDALTSLFFVSVGLLLNLNWSYLPIYLLIAVGVIILKFIIVAVISSLLGYSMRESLMGRHDAGRKLGEFSFV
;
A
#
# COMPACT_ATOMS: atom_id res chain seq x y z
N MET A 1 -34.31 5.18 3.79
CA MET A 1 -34.21 5.14 2.30
C MET A 1 -32.75 4.97 1.85
N HIS A 2 -31.77 5.62 2.48
CA HIS A 2 -30.32 5.43 2.21
C HIS A 2 -29.76 3.98 2.22
N HIS A 3 -30.28 3.06 3.04
CA HIS A 3 -29.76 1.68 3.07
C HIS A 3 -30.10 0.83 1.82
N PHE A 4 -31.22 1.11 1.15
CA PHE A 4 -31.59 0.39 -0.07
C PHE A 4 -30.75 0.85 -1.26
N ASP A 5 -30.38 2.12 -1.28
CA ASP A 5 -29.53 2.71 -2.31
C ASP A 5 -28.12 2.11 -2.26
N PHE A 6 -27.54 1.96 -1.06
CA PHE A 6 -26.23 1.33 -0.87
C PHE A 6 -26.19 -0.13 -1.36
N LEU A 7 -27.21 -0.94 -1.04
CA LEU A 7 -27.24 -2.34 -1.48
C LEU A 7 -27.35 -2.44 -3.02
N GLY A 8 -28.11 -1.54 -3.63
CA GLY A 8 -28.22 -1.43 -5.08
C GLY A 8 -26.89 -1.04 -5.74
N GLU A 9 -26.22 -0.02 -5.22
CA GLU A 9 -24.91 0.44 -5.67
C GLU A 9 -23.84 -0.66 -5.54
N LEU A 10 -23.78 -1.34 -4.39
CA LEU A 10 -22.85 -2.45 -4.17
C LEU A 10 -23.13 -3.62 -5.12
N SER A 11 -24.39 -3.97 -5.33
CA SER A 11 -24.78 -5.03 -6.26
C SER A 11 -24.37 -4.69 -7.70
N LEU A 12 -24.55 -3.44 -8.11
CA LEU A 12 -24.13 -2.96 -9.42
C LEU A 12 -22.61 -3.00 -9.58
N ILE A 13 -21.87 -2.55 -8.56
CA ILE A 13 -20.41 -2.59 -8.53
C ILE A 13 -19.90 -4.02 -8.72
N VAL A 14 -20.44 -4.97 -7.94
CA VAL A 14 -20.02 -6.38 -8.03
C VAL A 14 -20.41 -6.98 -9.39
N ALA A 15 -21.61 -6.71 -9.89
CA ALA A 15 -22.05 -7.21 -11.20
C ALA A 15 -21.15 -6.67 -12.34
N ALA A 16 -20.85 -5.37 -12.33
CA ALA A 16 -19.96 -4.77 -13.31
C ALA A 16 -18.53 -5.31 -13.19
N ALA A 17 -18.02 -5.45 -11.96
CA ALA A 17 -16.69 -6.00 -11.71
C ALA A 17 -16.55 -7.41 -12.29
N ILE A 18 -17.54 -8.29 -12.10
CA ILE A 18 -17.54 -9.64 -12.68
C ILE A 18 -17.42 -9.59 -14.20
N VAL A 19 -18.24 -8.75 -14.86
CA VAL A 19 -18.19 -8.61 -16.33
C VAL A 19 -16.83 -8.10 -16.80
N VAL A 20 -16.29 -7.06 -16.15
CA VAL A 20 -14.99 -6.48 -16.52
C VAL A 20 -13.86 -7.47 -16.27
N ILE A 21 -13.85 -8.19 -15.15
CA ILE A 21 -12.85 -9.23 -14.85
C ILE A 21 -12.88 -10.31 -15.91
N LEU A 22 -14.07 -10.80 -16.31
CA LEU A 22 -14.19 -11.82 -17.37
C LEU A 22 -13.61 -11.32 -18.70
N ILE A 23 -13.80 -10.05 -19.04
CA ILE A 23 -13.20 -9.44 -20.24
C ILE A 23 -11.68 -9.37 -20.10
N PHE A 24 -11.18 -8.88 -18.97
CA PHE A 24 -9.74 -8.70 -18.75
C PHE A 24 -8.98 -10.02 -18.69
N GLN A 25 -9.58 -11.06 -18.11
CA GLN A 25 -9.02 -12.42 -18.11
C GLN A 25 -8.89 -12.97 -19.53
N LYS A 26 -9.87 -12.73 -20.44
CA LYS A 26 -9.75 -13.11 -21.85
C LYS A 26 -8.60 -12.41 -22.56
N VAL A 27 -8.27 -11.18 -22.17
CA VAL A 27 -7.15 -10.39 -22.71
C VAL A 27 -5.82 -10.65 -21.97
N LYS A 28 -5.82 -11.55 -20.97
CA LYS A 28 -4.65 -11.88 -20.11
C LYS A 28 -4.09 -10.66 -19.36
N LEU A 29 -4.97 -9.76 -18.93
CA LEU A 29 -4.64 -8.65 -18.04
C LEU A 29 -4.90 -9.02 -16.56
N PRO A 30 -4.11 -8.50 -15.61
CA PRO A 30 -4.36 -8.70 -14.17
C PRO A 30 -5.74 -8.23 -13.74
N ALA A 31 -6.40 -9.00 -12.86
CA ALA A 31 -7.75 -8.70 -12.38
C ALA A 31 -7.84 -7.36 -11.64
N ILE A 32 -6.78 -6.97 -10.92
CA ILE A 32 -6.66 -5.69 -10.21
C ILE A 32 -6.88 -4.50 -11.17
N ILE A 33 -6.31 -4.56 -12.37
CA ILE A 33 -6.48 -3.49 -13.36
C ILE A 33 -7.95 -3.43 -13.83
N GLY A 34 -8.59 -4.58 -13.98
CA GLY A 34 -10.02 -4.66 -14.30
C GLY A 34 -10.92 -4.09 -13.19
N LEU A 35 -10.58 -4.33 -11.93
CA LEU A 35 -11.31 -3.78 -10.78
C LEU A 35 -11.19 -2.25 -10.73
N ILE A 36 -9.98 -1.69 -10.88
CA ILE A 36 -9.79 -0.23 -10.96
C ILE A 36 -10.55 0.35 -12.16
N PHE A 37 -10.48 -0.31 -13.32
CA PHE A 37 -11.21 0.12 -14.51
C PHE A 37 -12.74 0.11 -14.30
N THR A 38 -13.25 -0.87 -13.56
CA THR A 38 -14.67 -0.92 -13.17
C THR A 38 -15.06 0.33 -12.36
N GLY A 39 -14.22 0.74 -11.42
CA GLY A 39 -14.42 1.97 -10.65
C GLY A 39 -14.43 3.21 -11.53
N ILE A 40 -13.49 3.33 -12.47
CA ILE A 40 -13.43 4.47 -13.40
C ILE A 40 -14.71 4.56 -14.24
N LEU A 41 -15.23 3.42 -14.71
CA LEU A 41 -16.48 3.36 -15.48
C LEU A 41 -17.69 3.79 -14.63
N LEU A 42 -17.82 3.24 -13.43
CA LEU A 42 -18.97 3.52 -12.57
C LEU A 42 -18.91 4.89 -11.87
N GLY A 43 -17.72 5.46 -11.75
CA GLY A 43 -17.44 6.73 -11.11
C GLY A 43 -17.88 7.94 -11.91
N GLN A 44 -17.76 9.12 -11.29
CA GLN A 44 -18.22 10.40 -11.86
C GLN A 44 -17.57 10.76 -13.19
N SER A 45 -16.37 10.24 -13.45
CA SER A 45 -15.61 10.49 -14.67
C SER A 45 -16.25 9.95 -15.94
N VAL A 46 -17.08 8.91 -15.85
CA VAL A 46 -17.71 8.26 -17.02
C VAL A 46 -19.23 8.27 -16.90
N PHE A 47 -19.80 7.42 -16.04
CA PHE A 47 -21.26 7.28 -15.94
C PHE A 47 -21.85 8.00 -14.72
N GLY A 48 -21.06 8.24 -13.67
CA GLY A 48 -21.51 8.91 -12.45
C GLY A 48 -22.68 8.22 -11.76
N ILE A 49 -22.70 6.89 -11.81
CA ILE A 49 -23.81 6.08 -11.28
C ILE A 49 -23.72 5.98 -9.76
N ILE A 50 -22.50 5.79 -9.24
CA ILE A 50 -22.24 5.68 -7.80
C ILE A 50 -22.00 7.08 -7.26
N LYS A 51 -22.79 7.49 -6.26
CA LYS A 51 -22.72 8.84 -5.67
C LYS A 51 -22.34 8.82 -4.20
N ASP A 52 -22.71 7.78 -3.46
CA ASP A 52 -22.35 7.65 -2.05
C ASP A 52 -21.09 6.79 -1.89
N LEU A 53 -19.95 7.48 -1.83
CA LEU A 53 -18.63 6.83 -1.75
C LEU A 53 -18.26 6.42 -0.32
N THR A 54 -18.90 7.00 0.70
CA THR A 54 -18.39 6.92 2.08
C THR A 54 -18.39 5.49 2.62
N LEU A 55 -19.48 4.75 2.42
CA LEU A 55 -19.53 3.35 2.89
C LEU A 55 -18.60 2.44 2.07
N ILE A 56 -18.49 2.69 0.76
CA ILE A 56 -17.62 1.92 -0.13
C ILE A 56 -16.15 2.13 0.25
N GLU A 57 -15.75 3.37 0.54
CA GLU A 57 -14.40 3.73 1.01
C GLU A 57 -14.07 3.05 2.34
N ILE A 58 -15.00 3.03 3.30
CA ILE A 58 -14.78 2.34 4.59
C ILE A 58 -14.58 0.83 4.37
N LEU A 59 -15.42 0.19 3.54
CA LEU A 59 -15.28 -1.23 3.19
C LEU A 59 -13.96 -1.52 2.46
N ALA A 60 -13.56 -0.60 1.58
CA ALA A 60 -12.30 -0.63 0.86
C ALA A 60 -11.08 -0.57 1.80
N GLU A 61 -11.09 0.33 2.78
CA GLU A 61 -10.02 0.41 3.79
C GLU A 61 -9.88 -0.90 4.58
N LEU A 62 -10.99 -1.49 5.00
CA LEU A 62 -10.98 -2.82 5.66
C LEU A 62 -10.38 -3.90 4.75
N GLY A 63 -10.65 -3.83 3.45
CA GLY A 63 -10.06 -4.71 2.45
C GLY A 63 -8.53 -4.62 2.39
N VAL A 64 -7.98 -3.41 2.39
CA VAL A 64 -6.52 -3.20 2.42
C VAL A 64 -5.90 -3.75 3.70
N VAL A 65 -6.55 -3.53 4.85
CA VAL A 65 -6.06 -4.03 6.12
C VAL A 65 -6.00 -5.56 6.12
N LEU A 66 -7.05 -6.24 5.63
CA LEU A 66 -7.07 -7.70 5.51
C LEU A 66 -6.07 -8.21 4.48
N LEU A 67 -5.92 -7.52 3.35
CA LEU A 67 -4.94 -7.84 2.32
C LEU A 67 -3.54 -7.85 2.94
N LEU A 68 -3.15 -6.75 3.57
CA LEU A 68 -1.80 -6.60 4.11
C LEU A 68 -1.59 -7.48 5.34
N PHE A 69 -2.62 -7.72 6.14
CA PHE A 69 -2.57 -8.74 7.19
C PHE A 69 -2.27 -10.13 6.62
N THR A 70 -2.96 -10.52 5.56
CA THR A 70 -2.76 -11.85 4.96
C THR A 70 -1.40 -11.97 4.28
N ILE A 71 -0.94 -10.92 3.59
CA ILE A 71 0.43 -10.86 3.07
C ILE A 71 1.43 -10.94 4.23
N GLY A 72 1.17 -10.26 5.36
CA GLY A 72 1.99 -10.36 6.56
C GLY A 72 2.10 -11.79 7.11
N LEU A 73 1.04 -12.60 7.01
CA LEU A 73 1.06 -14.01 7.43
C LEU A 73 2.00 -14.89 6.59
N GLU A 74 2.34 -14.47 5.38
CA GLU A 74 3.27 -15.19 4.49
C GLU A 74 4.75 -14.91 4.84
N PHE A 75 5.03 -13.85 5.60
CA PHE A 75 6.40 -13.44 5.95
C PHE A 75 6.74 -13.74 7.41
N SER A 76 7.93 -14.30 7.62
CA SER A 76 8.45 -14.50 8.98
C SER A 76 9.14 -13.25 9.55
N LEU A 77 9.10 -13.09 10.87
CA LEU A 77 9.86 -12.04 11.57
C LEU A 77 11.36 -12.09 11.26
N ASP A 78 11.91 -13.29 11.08
CA ASP A 78 13.33 -13.47 10.80
C ASP A 78 13.70 -13.08 9.37
N GLU A 79 12.79 -13.22 8.40
CA GLU A 79 12.97 -12.64 7.08
C GLU A 79 13.00 -11.12 7.13
N LEU A 80 12.09 -10.48 7.87
CA LEU A 80 12.11 -9.02 8.00
C LEU A 80 13.42 -8.51 8.65
N LYS A 81 13.95 -9.22 9.65
CA LYS A 81 15.26 -8.89 10.25
C LYS A 81 16.41 -9.00 9.24
N ARG A 82 16.35 -9.95 8.31
CA ARG A 82 17.35 -10.07 7.22
C ARG A 82 17.23 -8.91 6.23
N LEU A 83 16.03 -8.37 6.05
CA LEU A 83 15.77 -7.21 5.19
C LEU A 83 16.04 -5.87 5.87
N LYS A 84 16.48 -5.83 7.13
CA LYS A 84 16.67 -4.58 7.90
C LYS A 84 17.49 -3.51 7.18
N GLU A 85 18.53 -3.93 6.43
CA GLU A 85 19.40 -3.01 5.70
C GLU A 85 18.68 -2.43 4.47
N ILE A 86 17.92 -3.26 3.76
CA ILE A 86 17.09 -2.80 2.64
C ILE A 86 15.98 -1.87 3.15
N VAL A 87 15.33 -2.23 4.25
CA VAL A 87 14.28 -1.42 4.87
C VAL A 87 14.85 -0.07 5.27
N LEU A 88 15.91 -0.03 6.09
CA LEU A 88 16.44 1.23 6.63
C LEU A 88 17.22 2.03 5.59
N ILE A 89 18.21 1.43 4.93
CA ILE A 89 19.08 2.16 3.99
C ILE A 89 18.38 2.32 2.64
N GLY A 90 17.87 1.22 2.08
CA GLY A 90 17.25 1.20 0.76
C GLY A 90 15.99 2.07 0.70
N GLY A 91 15.06 1.89 1.64
CA GLY A 91 13.84 2.70 1.67
C GLY A 91 14.12 4.17 2.00
N THR A 92 15.07 4.49 2.91
CA THR A 92 15.39 5.90 3.22
C THR A 92 16.02 6.57 2.02
N ALA A 93 16.95 5.88 1.36
CA ALA A 93 17.55 6.35 0.12
C ALA A 93 16.49 6.54 -0.96
N GLN A 94 15.52 5.62 -1.10
CA GLN A 94 14.46 5.72 -2.11
C GLN A 94 13.57 6.92 -1.86
N ILE A 95 13.15 7.12 -0.61
CA ILE A 95 12.31 8.26 -0.21
C ILE A 95 13.04 9.57 -0.48
N VAL A 96 14.24 9.73 0.08
CA VAL A 96 15.00 10.99 0.02
C VAL A 96 15.41 11.30 -1.42
N ALA A 97 15.87 10.30 -2.18
CA ALA A 97 16.22 10.47 -3.59
C ALA A 97 14.98 10.84 -4.42
N THR A 98 13.84 10.21 -4.20
CA THR A 98 12.61 10.51 -4.95
C THR A 98 12.13 11.92 -4.66
N ILE A 99 12.11 12.34 -3.39
CA ILE A 99 11.76 13.72 -3.03
C ILE A 99 12.73 14.70 -3.67
N GLY A 100 14.04 14.47 -3.54
CA GLY A 100 15.07 15.38 -4.04
C GLY A 100 15.05 15.52 -5.56
N VAL A 101 15.07 14.39 -6.28
CA VAL A 101 15.07 14.39 -7.75
C VAL A 101 13.74 14.92 -8.29
N ALA A 102 12.59 14.53 -7.73
CA ALA A 102 11.30 15.07 -8.15
C ALA A 102 11.24 16.59 -7.91
N ALA A 103 11.63 17.08 -6.74
CA ALA A 103 11.61 18.52 -6.44
C ALA A 103 12.52 19.32 -7.38
N LEU A 104 13.71 18.80 -7.70
CA LEU A 104 14.61 19.44 -8.66
C LEU A 104 14.00 19.44 -10.07
N LEU A 105 13.49 18.30 -10.54
CA LEU A 105 12.85 18.22 -11.85
C LEU A 105 11.68 19.19 -11.96
N LEU A 106 10.83 19.29 -10.93
CA LEU A 106 9.72 20.24 -10.89
C LEU A 106 10.21 21.69 -10.93
N LEU A 107 11.22 22.05 -10.14
CA LEU A 107 11.79 23.40 -10.12
C LEU A 107 12.38 23.83 -11.47
N PHE A 108 13.01 22.92 -12.21
CA PHE A 108 13.68 23.26 -13.48
C PHE A 108 12.78 23.08 -14.71
N LEU A 109 11.87 22.11 -14.73
CA LEU A 109 11.01 21.83 -15.89
C LEU A 109 9.76 22.70 -15.93
N PHE A 110 9.09 22.93 -14.80
CA PHE A 110 7.79 23.64 -14.80
C PHE A 110 7.88 25.10 -15.26
N PRO A 111 8.97 25.85 -14.96
CA PRO A 111 9.14 27.20 -15.51
C PRO A 111 9.19 27.23 -17.05
N LEU A 112 9.65 26.15 -17.70
CA LEU A 112 9.64 26.03 -19.17
C LEU A 112 8.22 25.96 -19.74
N PHE A 113 7.25 25.55 -18.92
CA PHE A 113 5.83 25.52 -19.26
C PHE A 113 5.08 26.74 -18.72
N GLY A 114 5.78 27.77 -18.22
CA GLY A 114 5.19 28.98 -17.67
C GLY A 114 4.60 28.83 -16.27
N ILE A 115 4.86 27.71 -15.59
CA ILE A 115 4.40 27.45 -14.22
C ILE A 115 5.57 27.70 -13.26
N VAL A 116 5.48 28.73 -12.43
CA VAL A 116 6.50 29.03 -11.43
C VAL A 116 6.09 28.40 -10.11
N LEU A 117 6.79 27.34 -9.72
CA LEU A 117 6.67 26.72 -8.40
C LEU A 117 7.73 27.26 -7.46
N SER A 118 7.34 27.53 -6.21
CA SER A 118 8.28 27.77 -5.13
C SER A 118 9.05 26.48 -4.78
N TRP A 119 10.21 26.63 -4.13
CA TRP A 119 10.96 25.47 -3.62
C TRP A 119 10.14 24.65 -2.63
N ARG A 120 9.24 25.28 -1.87
CA ARG A 120 8.38 24.62 -0.88
C ARG A 120 7.32 23.75 -1.54
N GLU A 121 6.66 24.27 -2.57
CA GLU A 121 5.68 23.53 -3.36
C GLU A 121 6.33 22.37 -4.10
N SER A 122 7.55 22.57 -4.62
CA SER A 122 8.28 21.52 -5.34
C SER A 122 8.70 20.37 -4.41
N VAL A 123 9.16 20.67 -3.19
CA VAL A 123 9.43 19.65 -2.17
C VAL A 123 8.15 18.96 -1.72
N PHE A 124 7.05 19.71 -1.53
CA PHE A 124 5.75 19.15 -1.19
C PHE A 124 5.28 18.13 -2.24
N LEU A 125 5.31 18.50 -3.52
CA LEU A 125 4.99 17.58 -4.61
C LEU A 125 5.97 16.41 -4.69
N GLY A 126 7.25 16.62 -4.38
CA GLY A 126 8.24 15.55 -4.25
C GLY A 126 7.87 14.54 -3.17
N ILE A 127 7.36 14.99 -2.01
CA ILE A 127 6.83 14.11 -0.94
C ILE A 127 5.63 13.31 -1.44
N VAL A 128 4.70 13.95 -2.15
CA VAL A 128 3.53 13.28 -2.74
C VAL A 128 3.96 12.22 -3.76
N ILE A 129 4.94 12.53 -4.62
CA ILE A 129 5.48 11.60 -5.61
C ILE A 129 6.23 10.44 -4.95
N ALA A 130 6.93 10.67 -3.84
CA ALA A 130 7.69 9.64 -3.14
C ALA A 130 6.82 8.54 -2.52
N ALA A 131 5.57 8.85 -2.15
CA ALA A 131 4.63 7.85 -1.64
C ALA A 131 4.24 6.85 -2.74
N SER A 132 4.17 5.56 -2.38
CA SER A 132 3.71 4.48 -3.27
C SER A 132 2.56 3.71 -2.65
N SER A 133 1.79 3.01 -3.47
CA SER A 133 0.67 2.20 -2.99
C SER A 133 1.14 0.79 -2.62
N THR A 134 1.31 0.55 -1.32
CA THR A 134 1.70 -0.77 -0.78
C THR A 134 0.71 -1.86 -1.19
N ALA A 135 -0.59 -1.59 -1.06
CA ALA A 135 -1.65 -2.56 -1.36
C ALA A 135 -1.63 -3.03 -2.82
N ILE A 136 -1.55 -2.11 -3.79
CA ILE A 136 -1.53 -2.45 -5.21
C ILE A 136 -0.26 -3.24 -5.55
N CYS A 137 0.91 -2.75 -5.10
CA CYS A 137 2.18 -3.38 -5.43
C CYS A 137 2.30 -4.78 -4.83
N LEU A 138 2.04 -4.94 -3.52
CA LEU A 138 2.16 -6.24 -2.86
C LEU A 138 1.10 -7.22 -3.34
N LYS A 139 -0.12 -6.79 -3.69
CA LYS A 139 -1.11 -7.67 -4.31
C LYS A 139 -0.66 -8.15 -5.68
N LEU A 140 -0.09 -7.28 -6.52
CA LEU A 140 0.43 -7.68 -7.84
C LEU A 140 1.56 -8.71 -7.72
N LEU A 141 2.46 -8.54 -6.75
CA LEU A 141 3.52 -9.50 -6.46
C LEU A 141 2.97 -10.81 -5.89
N ALA A 142 1.96 -10.74 -5.02
CA ALA A 142 1.30 -11.91 -4.43
C ALA A 142 0.59 -12.75 -5.49
N ASP A 143 -0.20 -12.11 -6.36
CA ASP A 143 -0.95 -12.78 -7.44
C ASP A 143 -0.05 -13.48 -8.47
N ARG A 144 1.28 -13.24 -8.42
CA ARG A 144 2.29 -13.84 -9.28
C ARG A 144 3.25 -14.78 -8.55
N ASP A 145 3.03 -15.01 -7.26
CA ASP A 145 3.94 -15.75 -6.39
C ASP A 145 5.37 -15.16 -6.34
N GLU A 146 5.50 -13.85 -6.60
CA GLU A 146 6.79 -13.14 -6.68
C GLU A 146 7.22 -12.52 -5.33
N LEU A 147 6.37 -12.55 -4.31
CA LEU A 147 6.65 -12.00 -2.97
C LEU A 147 7.92 -12.58 -2.32
N SER A 148 8.19 -13.86 -2.56
CA SER A 148 9.34 -14.58 -1.98
C SER A 148 10.65 -14.30 -2.72
N LEU A 149 10.59 -13.75 -3.93
CA LEU A 149 11.75 -13.48 -4.79
C LEU A 149 12.56 -12.26 -4.28
N PRO A 150 13.84 -12.14 -4.67
CA PRO A 150 14.69 -11.03 -4.22
C PRO A 150 14.07 -9.66 -4.46
N HIS A 151 13.43 -9.45 -5.62
CA HIS A 151 12.79 -8.18 -5.91
C HIS A 151 11.51 -7.93 -5.10
N GLY A 152 10.71 -8.96 -4.86
CA GLY A 152 9.53 -8.86 -3.99
C GLY A 152 9.91 -8.46 -2.57
N ARG A 153 11.01 -9.03 -2.06
CA ARG A 153 11.58 -8.67 -0.74
C ARG A 153 12.12 -7.25 -0.69
N ILE A 154 12.76 -6.77 -1.76
CA ILE A 154 13.22 -5.36 -1.85
C ILE A 154 12.03 -4.41 -1.86
N ALA A 155 11.03 -4.68 -2.71
CA ALA A 155 9.81 -3.88 -2.80
C ALA A 155 9.11 -3.82 -1.44
N LEU A 156 8.91 -4.95 -0.78
CA LEU A 156 8.35 -5.03 0.57
C LEU A 156 9.15 -4.18 1.57
N GLY A 157 10.48 -4.27 1.56
CA GLY A 157 11.31 -3.50 2.48
C GLY A 157 11.18 -1.98 2.29
N ILE A 158 11.16 -1.52 1.04
CA ILE A 158 10.97 -0.11 0.70
C ILE A 158 9.57 0.36 1.09
N LEU A 159 8.53 -0.40 0.75
CA LEU A 159 7.13 -0.06 1.02
C LEU A 159 6.83 0.01 2.53
N ILE A 160 7.37 -0.92 3.33
CA ILE A 160 7.24 -0.85 4.80
C ILE A 160 7.86 0.45 5.33
N LEU A 161 9.05 0.82 4.85
CA LEU A 161 9.65 2.07 5.32
C LEU A 161 8.85 3.28 4.86
N GLN A 162 8.28 3.27 3.64
CA GLN A 162 7.40 4.33 3.19
C GLN A 162 6.18 4.48 4.10
N ASP A 163 5.49 3.38 4.44
CA ASP A 163 4.32 3.40 5.33
C ASP A 163 4.67 3.94 6.72
N VAL A 164 5.82 3.58 7.28
CA VAL A 164 6.33 4.14 8.56
C VAL A 164 6.70 5.61 8.40
N ALA A 165 7.26 6.00 7.25
CA ALA A 165 7.72 7.35 6.97
C ALA A 165 6.59 8.33 6.64
N ILE A 166 5.34 7.87 6.44
CA ILE A 166 4.19 8.75 6.20
C ILE A 166 4.06 9.80 7.30
N VAL A 167 4.18 9.43 8.57
CA VAL A 167 4.03 10.41 9.66
C VAL A 167 5.16 11.45 9.65
N PRO A 168 6.45 11.08 9.62
CA PRO A 168 7.53 12.04 9.38
C PRO A 168 7.35 12.91 8.14
N MET A 169 6.86 12.35 7.03
CA MET A 169 6.58 13.10 5.79
C MET A 169 5.47 14.13 5.99
N VAL A 170 4.36 13.77 6.64
CA VAL A 170 3.25 14.68 6.95
C VAL A 170 3.72 15.80 7.89
N ILE A 171 4.53 15.45 8.90
CA ILE A 171 5.16 16.45 9.77
C ILE A 171 6.03 17.38 8.92
N ALA A 172 6.87 16.86 8.02
CA ALA A 172 7.71 17.66 7.12
C ALA A 172 6.88 18.61 6.23
N VAL A 173 5.70 18.18 5.76
CA VAL A 173 4.79 19.04 5.00
C VAL A 173 4.32 20.25 5.81
N THR A 174 4.07 20.11 7.11
CA THR A 174 3.67 21.25 7.95
C THR A 174 4.75 22.35 8.01
N PHE A 175 6.04 22.01 7.87
CA PHE A 175 7.16 22.96 7.80
C PHE A 175 7.25 23.73 6.48
N LEU A 176 6.70 23.15 5.41
CA LEU A 176 6.62 23.82 4.12
C LEU A 176 5.55 24.93 4.14
N SER A 177 4.66 24.94 5.14
CA SER A 177 3.68 26.01 5.30
C SER A 177 4.34 27.35 5.69
N PRO A 178 3.98 28.48 5.05
CA PRO A 178 4.46 29.83 5.39
C PRO A 178 4.21 30.26 6.85
N THR A 179 3.20 29.66 7.51
CA THR A 179 2.74 30.03 8.85
C THR A 179 3.26 29.11 9.96
N ALA A 180 4.26 28.27 9.68
CA ALA A 180 4.75 27.29 10.64
C ALA A 180 5.56 27.95 11.78
N ASP A 181 5.01 27.92 13.00
CA ASP A 181 5.76 28.10 14.25
C ASP A 181 6.63 26.86 14.46
N GLY A 182 7.79 26.84 13.80
CA GLY A 182 8.70 25.69 13.72
C GLY A 182 9.47 25.42 15.01
N SER A 183 8.78 25.14 16.12
CA SER A 183 9.41 24.72 17.36
C SER A 183 9.96 23.30 17.20
N LEU A 184 11.28 23.19 16.99
CA LEU A 184 12.02 21.92 16.93
C LEU A 184 11.73 21.00 18.13
N VAL A 185 11.39 21.60 19.28
CA VAL A 185 11.02 20.88 20.51
C VAL A 185 9.70 20.12 20.37
N LYS A 186 8.70 20.70 19.70
CA LYS A 186 7.41 20.03 19.46
C LYS A 186 7.60 18.82 18.54
N ILE A 187 8.39 18.96 17.48
CA ILE A 187 8.72 17.88 16.55
C ILE A 187 9.42 16.73 17.25
N ALA A 188 10.49 17.05 18.00
CA ALA A 188 11.26 16.04 18.70
C ALA A 188 10.39 15.27 19.70
N ARG A 189 9.44 15.97 20.35
CA ARG A 189 8.43 15.36 21.21
C ARG A 189 7.48 14.46 20.43
N ASP A 190 6.91 14.93 19.33
CA ASP A 190 5.90 14.19 18.55
C ASP A 190 6.51 12.94 17.90
N LEU A 191 7.70 13.05 17.31
CA LEU A 191 8.46 11.90 16.80
C LEU A 191 8.87 10.94 17.92
N GLY A 192 9.31 11.47 19.07
CA GLY A 192 9.68 10.67 20.23
C GLY A 192 8.49 9.87 20.78
N LEU A 193 7.32 10.49 20.88
CA LEU A 193 6.08 9.84 21.28
C LEU A 193 5.66 8.78 20.26
N LEU A 194 5.71 9.08 18.96
CA LEU A 194 5.39 8.11 17.92
C LEU A 194 6.26 6.86 18.01
N ILE A 195 7.58 7.03 18.11
CA ILE A 195 8.52 5.90 18.21
C ILE A 195 8.24 5.10 19.48
N LEU A 196 8.00 5.78 20.61
CA LEU A 196 7.70 5.12 21.89
C LEU A 196 6.40 4.31 21.82
N PHE A 197 5.30 4.90 21.36
CA PHE A 197 4.00 4.22 21.24
C PHE A 197 4.06 3.09 20.22
N SER A 198 4.68 3.30 19.07
CA SER A 198 4.84 2.27 18.03
C SER A 198 5.62 1.07 18.57
N THR A 199 6.74 1.32 19.26
CA THR A 199 7.56 0.25 19.87
C THR A 199 6.77 -0.50 20.94
N ALA A 200 6.04 0.23 21.81
CA ALA A 200 5.22 -0.38 22.86
C ALA A 200 4.12 -1.29 22.28
N ILE A 201 3.45 -0.85 21.21
CA ILE A 201 2.41 -1.64 20.53
C ILE A 201 3.01 -2.89 19.89
N ILE A 202 4.14 -2.77 19.18
CA ILE A 202 4.80 -3.90 18.54
C ILE A 202 5.22 -4.95 19.59
N ILE A 203 5.81 -4.52 20.70
CA ILE A 203 6.16 -5.43 21.82
C ILE A 203 4.89 -6.07 22.39
N GLY A 204 3.83 -5.28 22.58
CA GLY A 204 2.53 -5.78 23.02
C GLY A 204 1.98 -6.88 22.11
N PHE A 205 2.05 -6.69 20.79
CA PHE A 205 1.62 -7.69 19.81
C PHE A 205 2.49 -8.94 19.86
N GLN A 206 3.82 -8.82 19.96
CA GLN A 206 4.73 -9.97 20.07
C GLN A 206 4.42 -10.83 21.29
N LEU A 207 3.95 -10.22 22.39
CA LEU A 207 3.58 -10.93 23.61
C LEU A 207 2.14 -11.49 23.56
N ALA A 208 1.19 -10.73 23.01
CA ALA A 208 -0.23 -11.07 23.05
C ALA A 208 -0.65 -12.02 21.92
N MET A 209 -0.25 -11.74 20.68
CA MET A 209 -0.77 -12.43 19.49
C MET A 209 -0.52 -13.95 19.52
N PRO A 210 0.69 -14.46 19.83
CA PRO A 210 0.93 -15.90 19.88
C PRO A 210 0.11 -16.64 20.95
N ARG A 211 -0.31 -15.94 22.01
CA ARG A 211 -1.17 -16.49 23.07
C ARG A 211 -2.63 -16.49 22.63
N LEU A 212 -3.08 -15.39 22.04
CA LEU A 212 -4.45 -15.25 21.53
C LEU A 212 -4.74 -16.27 20.41
N VAL A 213 -3.80 -16.45 19.48
CA VAL A 213 -3.95 -17.44 18.39
C VAL A 213 -4.06 -18.87 18.95
N ARG A 214 -3.24 -19.23 19.93
CA ARG A 214 -3.33 -20.54 20.60
C ARG A 214 -4.67 -20.74 21.29
N LEU A 215 -5.15 -19.74 22.04
CA LEU A 215 -6.47 -19.79 22.68
C LEU A 215 -7.60 -19.97 21.66
N LEU A 216 -7.54 -19.26 20.53
CA LEU A 216 -8.54 -19.38 19.46
C LEU A 216 -8.51 -20.77 18.80
N ALA A 217 -7.33 -21.35 18.64
CA ALA A 217 -7.17 -22.70 18.06
C ALA A 217 -7.72 -23.80 18.98
N GLU A 218 -7.65 -23.63 20.30
CA GLU A 218 -8.18 -24.57 21.31
C GLU A 218 -9.72 -24.62 21.34
N ILE A 219 -10.42 -23.58 20.88
CA ILE A 219 -11.89 -23.53 20.85
C ILE A 219 -12.48 -24.53 19.85
N HIS A 220 -11.68 -25.03 18.89
CA HIS A 220 -12.07 -26.02 17.87
C HIS A 220 -13.32 -25.68 17.05
N ALA A 221 -13.75 -24.42 17.03
CA ALA A 221 -14.88 -23.92 16.24
C ALA A 221 -14.37 -23.03 15.10
N LYS A 222 -14.84 -23.29 13.87
CA LYS A 222 -14.41 -22.53 12.67
C LYS A 222 -14.80 -21.07 12.76
N GLU A 223 -15.98 -20.79 13.32
CA GLU A 223 -16.54 -19.47 13.52
C GLU A 223 -15.70 -18.65 14.51
N ALA A 224 -15.26 -19.28 15.61
CA ALA A 224 -14.41 -18.64 16.60
C ALA A 224 -13.04 -18.27 16.01
N LEU A 225 -12.47 -19.14 15.18
CA LEU A 225 -11.20 -18.87 14.51
C LEU A 225 -11.32 -17.73 13.50
N ALA A 226 -12.38 -17.70 12.68
CA ALA A 226 -12.61 -16.63 11.72
C ALA A 226 -12.86 -15.28 12.40
N LEU A 227 -13.74 -15.23 13.42
CA LEU A 227 -13.99 -14.00 14.18
C LEU A 227 -12.76 -13.55 14.97
N GLY A 228 -12.00 -14.50 15.51
CA GLY A 228 -10.73 -14.23 16.17
C GLY A 228 -9.69 -13.65 15.23
N ALA A 229 -9.54 -14.21 14.03
CA ALA A 229 -8.64 -13.68 13.00
C ALA A 229 -9.01 -12.23 12.60
N ILE A 230 -10.31 -11.96 12.41
CA ILE A 230 -10.83 -10.61 12.14
C ILE A 230 -10.52 -9.67 13.30
N LEU A 231 -10.73 -10.11 14.55
CA LEU A 231 -10.43 -9.33 15.75
C LEU A 231 -8.93 -9.00 15.85
N LEU A 232 -8.04 -9.96 15.58
CA LEU A 232 -6.59 -9.73 15.60
C LEU A 232 -6.20 -8.75 14.50
N CYS A 233 -6.73 -8.94 13.29
CA CYS A 233 -6.47 -8.08 12.13
C CYS A 233 -6.95 -6.64 12.37
N PHE A 234 -8.26 -6.41 12.55
CA PHE A 234 -8.80 -5.06 12.72
C PHE A 234 -8.47 -4.45 14.08
N GLY A 235 -8.37 -5.25 15.14
CA GLY A 235 -7.92 -4.78 16.44
C GLY A 235 -6.49 -4.26 16.40
N SER A 236 -5.60 -4.92 15.65
CA SER A 236 -4.22 -4.44 15.47
C SER A 236 -4.14 -3.15 14.64
N ALA A 237 -4.91 -3.06 13.55
CA ALA A 237 -5.02 -1.85 12.74
C ALA A 237 -5.57 -0.67 13.56
N TYR A 238 -6.61 -0.90 14.35
CA TYR A 238 -7.18 0.11 15.23
C TYR A 238 -6.16 0.58 16.28
N LEU A 239 -5.49 -0.33 17.00
CA LEU A 239 -4.52 0.03 18.03
C LEU A 239 -3.33 0.81 17.46
N THR A 240 -2.84 0.44 16.27
CA THR A 240 -1.74 1.16 15.62
C THR A 240 -2.17 2.53 15.08
N SER A 241 -3.42 2.68 14.63
CA SER A 241 -3.97 4.00 14.24
C SER A 241 -4.01 4.99 15.39
N LEU A 242 -4.23 4.53 16.63
CA LEU A 242 -4.17 5.39 17.83
C LEU A 242 -2.76 5.95 18.08
N ALA A 243 -1.71 5.30 17.57
CA ALA A 243 -0.33 5.78 17.59
C ALA A 243 0.04 6.65 16.37
N GLY A 244 -0.90 6.87 15.45
CA GLY A 244 -0.70 7.63 14.22
C GLY A 244 -0.11 6.83 13.06
N LEU A 245 0.08 5.52 13.20
CA LEU A 245 0.51 4.65 12.10
C LEU A 245 -0.65 4.35 11.13
N SER A 246 -0.34 3.93 9.91
CA SER A 246 -1.37 3.53 8.94
C SER A 246 -2.07 2.23 9.37
N LEU A 247 -3.38 2.13 9.09
CA LEU A 247 -4.18 0.92 9.35
C LEU A 247 -3.57 -0.33 8.68
N ALA A 248 -3.13 -0.12 7.43
CA ALA A 248 -2.40 -1.04 6.59
C ALA A 248 -1.18 -1.67 7.29
N LEU A 249 -0.31 -0.83 7.86
CA LEU A 249 0.88 -1.26 8.57
C LEU A 249 0.55 -2.06 9.83
N GLY A 250 -0.52 -1.69 10.54
CA GLY A 250 -0.99 -2.43 11.71
C GLY A 250 -1.39 -3.86 11.42
N GLY A 251 -2.25 -4.04 10.39
CA GLY A 251 -2.61 -5.35 9.90
C GLY A 251 -1.39 -6.16 9.46
N PHE A 252 -0.49 -5.55 8.68
CA PHE A 252 0.73 -6.19 8.22
C PHE A 252 1.64 -6.69 9.37
N ILE A 253 1.90 -5.84 10.38
CA ILE A 253 2.71 -6.21 11.55
C ILE A 253 2.07 -7.36 12.33
N ALA A 254 0.74 -7.34 12.52
CA ALA A 254 0.04 -8.43 13.18
C ALA A 254 0.16 -9.75 12.39
N GLY A 255 0.05 -9.68 11.06
CA GLY A 255 0.28 -10.81 10.17
C GLY A 255 1.66 -11.43 10.39
N ILE A 256 2.74 -10.63 10.34
CA ILE A 256 4.11 -11.14 10.51
C ILE A 256 4.31 -11.80 11.88
N ILE A 257 3.74 -11.22 12.94
CA ILE A 257 3.87 -11.79 14.29
C ILE A 257 3.15 -13.13 14.37
N ILE A 258 1.96 -13.24 13.77
CA ILE A 258 1.17 -14.48 13.74
C ILE A 258 1.80 -15.53 12.81
N ALA A 259 2.50 -15.12 11.74
CA ALA A 259 3.18 -16.01 10.80
C ALA A 259 4.13 -17.00 11.49
N SER A 260 4.71 -16.60 12.63
CA SER A 260 5.60 -17.45 13.44
C SER A 260 4.90 -18.55 14.25
N THR A 261 3.56 -18.59 14.26
CA THR A 261 2.77 -19.59 14.96
C THR A 261 2.36 -20.73 14.02
N ASP A 262 2.21 -21.95 14.55
CA ASP A 262 1.83 -23.14 13.78
C ASP A 262 0.43 -23.02 13.13
N GLU A 263 -0.39 -22.10 13.63
CA GLU A 263 -1.80 -21.91 13.25
C GLU A 263 -2.00 -20.79 12.22
N SER A 264 -0.92 -20.17 11.74
CA SER A 264 -0.94 -19.06 10.77
C SER A 264 -1.71 -19.42 9.49
N HIS A 265 -1.52 -20.63 8.96
CA HIS A 265 -2.24 -21.11 7.77
C HIS A 265 -3.76 -21.22 8.01
N LYS A 266 -4.20 -21.66 9.19
CA LYS A 266 -5.64 -21.74 9.50
C LYS A 266 -6.23 -20.34 9.60
N ILE A 267 -5.50 -19.39 10.20
CA ILE A 267 -5.90 -17.98 10.26
C ILE A 267 -6.01 -17.39 8.85
N ALA A 268 -5.01 -17.59 7.99
CA ALA A 268 -5.00 -17.11 6.61
C ALA A 268 -6.23 -17.61 5.83
N HIS A 269 -6.47 -18.92 5.84
CA HIS A 269 -7.63 -19.51 5.14
C HIS A 269 -8.98 -19.03 5.70
N SER A 270 -9.06 -18.73 6.99
CA SER A 270 -10.32 -18.29 7.61
C SER A 270 -10.76 -16.89 7.15
N VAL A 271 -9.80 -16.02 6.83
CA VAL A 271 -10.07 -14.63 6.40
C VAL A 271 -10.03 -14.47 4.87
N GLU A 272 -9.56 -15.48 4.16
CA GLU A 272 -9.35 -15.46 2.70
C GLU A 272 -10.57 -14.97 1.90
N PRO A 273 -11.80 -15.48 2.12
CA PRO A 273 -12.96 -15.05 1.34
C PRO A 273 -13.35 -13.59 1.62
N LEU A 274 -13.22 -13.16 2.88
CA LEU A 274 -13.52 -11.79 3.29
C LEU A 274 -12.48 -10.82 2.73
N ARG A 275 -11.20 -11.19 2.81
CA ARG A 275 -10.07 -10.48 2.20
C ARG A 275 -10.33 -10.26 0.72
N ASP A 276 -10.64 -11.30 -0.05
CA ASP A 276 -10.79 -11.19 -1.51
C ASP A 276 -11.98 -10.31 -1.91
N ALA A 277 -13.11 -10.44 -1.22
CA ALA A 277 -14.28 -9.60 -1.44
C ALA A 277 -13.98 -8.12 -1.16
N LEU A 278 -13.43 -7.80 0.02
CA LEU A 278 -13.18 -6.42 0.42
C LEU A 278 -12.01 -5.78 -0.34
N THR A 279 -10.96 -6.56 -0.67
CA THR A 279 -9.85 -6.10 -1.50
C THR A 279 -10.34 -5.79 -2.92
N SER A 280 -11.32 -6.53 -3.44
CA SER A 280 -11.94 -6.22 -4.73
C SER A 280 -12.67 -4.88 -4.67
N LEU A 281 -13.42 -4.63 -3.59
CA LEU A 281 -14.06 -3.33 -3.36
C LEU A 281 -13.04 -2.19 -3.22
N PHE A 282 -11.89 -2.44 -2.57
CA PHE A 282 -10.81 -1.46 -2.50
C PHE A 282 -10.34 -1.01 -3.87
N PHE A 283 -9.99 -1.94 -4.76
CA PHE A 283 -9.51 -1.56 -6.09
C PHE A 283 -10.59 -0.86 -6.93
N VAL A 284 -11.87 -1.25 -6.78
CA VAL A 284 -12.97 -0.51 -7.40
C VAL A 284 -13.08 0.89 -6.81
N SER A 285 -12.97 1.06 -5.49
CA SER A 285 -13.01 2.35 -4.81
C SER A 285 -11.91 3.29 -5.27
N VAL A 286 -10.68 2.77 -5.47
CA VAL A 286 -9.58 3.55 -6.07
C VAL A 286 -9.98 4.11 -7.43
N GLY A 287 -10.66 3.32 -8.27
CA GLY A 287 -11.19 3.78 -9.56
C GLY A 287 -12.32 4.80 -9.43
N LEU A 288 -13.22 4.64 -8.46
CA LEU A 288 -14.32 5.58 -8.19
C LEU A 288 -13.82 6.96 -7.74
N LEU A 289 -12.72 6.99 -6.98
CA LEU A 289 -12.06 8.21 -6.50
C LEU A 289 -11.35 9.00 -7.61
N LEU A 290 -11.05 8.38 -8.75
CA LEU A 290 -10.41 9.06 -9.86
C LEU A 290 -11.41 9.99 -10.56
N ASN A 291 -11.22 11.30 -10.37
CA ASN A 291 -11.93 12.34 -11.11
C ASN A 291 -11.11 12.78 -12.32
N LEU A 292 -11.32 12.12 -13.45
CA LEU A 292 -10.59 12.33 -14.70
C LEU A 292 -11.32 13.36 -15.55
N ASN A 293 -10.70 14.53 -15.71
CA ASN A 293 -11.09 15.42 -16.80
C ASN A 293 -10.44 14.94 -18.10
N TRP A 294 -11.25 14.41 -19.00
CA TRP A 294 -10.82 13.86 -20.30
C TRP A 294 -9.98 14.83 -21.14
N SER A 295 -10.17 16.14 -20.97
CA SER A 295 -9.41 17.18 -21.67
C SER A 295 -7.93 17.16 -21.30
N TYR A 296 -7.60 16.76 -20.07
CA TYR A 296 -6.25 16.70 -19.53
C TYR A 296 -5.70 15.26 -19.54
N LEU A 297 -6.38 14.29 -20.14
CA LEU A 297 -5.92 12.91 -20.17
C LEU A 297 -4.46 12.76 -20.67
N PRO A 298 -4.02 13.46 -21.74
CA PRO A 298 -2.64 13.36 -22.20
C PRO A 298 -1.62 13.84 -21.16
N ILE A 299 -1.92 14.89 -20.38
CA ILE A 299 -1.01 15.40 -19.34
C ILE A 299 -0.94 14.43 -18.16
N TYR A 300 -2.08 13.85 -17.75
CA TYR A 300 -2.11 12.87 -16.67
C TYR A 300 -1.29 11.62 -17.03
N LEU A 301 -1.42 11.13 -18.27
CA LEU A 301 -0.64 10.00 -18.76
C LEU A 301 0.86 10.33 -18.81
N LEU A 302 1.22 11.52 -19.29
CA LEU A 302 2.61 11.97 -19.34
C LEU A 302 3.22 12.03 -17.93
N ILE A 303 2.50 12.60 -16.96
CA ILE A 303 2.94 12.68 -15.56
C ILE A 303 3.06 11.27 -14.97
N ALA A 304 2.06 10.41 -15.17
CA ALA A 304 2.08 9.04 -14.66
C ALA A 304 3.29 8.25 -15.19
N VAL A 305 3.53 8.30 -16.51
CA VAL A 305 4.70 7.66 -17.14
C VAL A 305 6.00 8.28 -16.62
N GLY A 306 6.06 9.60 -16.45
CA GLY A 306 7.22 10.29 -15.90
C GLY A 306 7.56 9.85 -14.48
N VAL A 307 6.56 9.76 -13.60
CA VAL A 307 6.72 9.28 -12.21
C VAL A 307 7.16 7.81 -12.19
N ILE A 308 6.57 6.98 -13.04
CA ILE A 308 6.94 5.57 -13.23
C ILE A 308 8.43 5.46 -13.59
N ILE A 309 8.87 6.19 -14.62
CA ILE A 309 10.26 6.13 -15.08
C ILE A 309 11.21 6.65 -13.99
N LEU A 310 10.84 7.75 -13.34
CA LEU A 310 11.63 8.33 -12.26
C LEU A 310 11.86 7.33 -11.13
N LYS A 311 10.78 6.73 -10.61
CA LYS A 311 10.85 5.76 -9.53
C LYS A 311 11.63 4.51 -9.92
N PHE A 312 11.39 4.01 -11.14
CA PHE A 312 12.14 2.87 -11.67
C PHE A 312 13.65 3.12 -11.68
N ILE A 313 14.08 4.29 -12.17
CA ILE A 313 15.51 4.65 -12.20
C ILE A 313 16.07 4.73 -10.78
N ILE A 314 15.37 5.38 -9.86
CA ILE A 314 15.83 5.54 -8.48
C ILE A 314 15.98 4.17 -7.79
N VAL A 315 14.96 3.31 -7.88
CA VAL A 315 15.00 1.97 -7.30
C VAL A 315 16.09 1.11 -7.95
N ALA A 316 16.26 1.19 -9.27
CA ALA A 316 17.33 0.47 -9.98
C ALA A 316 18.73 0.91 -9.54
N VAL A 317 18.96 2.22 -9.36
CA VAL A 317 20.24 2.74 -8.86
C VAL A 317 20.48 2.29 -7.42
N ILE A 318 19.50 2.40 -6.54
CA ILE A 318 19.65 2.03 -5.13
C ILE A 318 19.88 0.53 -4.96
N SER A 319 19.11 -0.31 -5.66
CA SER A 319 19.30 -1.77 -5.62
C SER A 319 20.68 -2.18 -6.12
N SER A 320 21.18 -1.55 -7.19
CA SER A 320 22.54 -1.78 -7.69
C SER A 320 23.62 -1.35 -6.70
N LEU A 321 23.43 -0.23 -5.98
CA LEU A 321 24.38 0.23 -4.96
C LEU A 321 24.41 -0.67 -3.71
N LEU A 322 23.28 -1.29 -3.38
CA LEU A 322 23.16 -2.26 -2.29
C LEU A 322 23.66 -3.66 -2.66
N GLY A 323 24.24 -3.84 -3.85
CA GLY A 323 24.85 -5.11 -4.29
C GLY A 323 23.84 -6.15 -4.78
N TYR A 324 22.55 -5.82 -4.87
CA TYR A 324 21.57 -6.68 -5.53
C TYR A 324 21.78 -6.56 -7.04
N SER A 325 22.34 -7.61 -7.65
CA SER A 325 22.70 -7.55 -9.07
C SER A 325 21.43 -7.47 -9.94
N MET A 326 21.43 -6.56 -10.91
CA MET A 326 20.41 -6.50 -11.99
C MET A 326 20.26 -7.86 -12.70
N ARG A 327 21.28 -8.73 -12.62
CA ARG A 327 21.29 -10.11 -13.13
C ARG A 327 20.50 -11.11 -12.28
N GLU A 328 20.39 -10.97 -10.96
CA GLU A 328 19.54 -11.87 -10.15
C GLU A 328 18.04 -11.57 -10.33
N SER A 329 17.70 -10.31 -10.65
CA SER A 329 16.36 -9.89 -11.09
C SER A 329 16.01 -10.40 -12.51
N LEU A 330 17.01 -10.54 -13.39
CA LEU A 330 16.85 -11.03 -14.76
C LEU A 330 17.02 -12.55 -14.93
N MET A 331 17.75 -13.22 -14.02
CA MET A 331 18.11 -14.65 -14.08
C MET A 331 17.43 -15.46 -12.97
N GLY A 332 16.27 -15.00 -12.47
CA GLY A 332 15.29 -15.83 -11.81
C GLY A 332 14.78 -16.92 -12.76
N ARG A 333 15.61 -17.94 -12.96
CA ARG A 333 15.32 -19.30 -13.39
C ARG A 333 14.38 -19.43 -14.61
N HIS A 334 14.97 -19.35 -15.80
CA HIS A 334 14.65 -20.06 -17.05
C HIS A 334 13.21 -20.09 -17.64
N ASP A 335 12.16 -19.59 -16.98
CA ASP A 335 10.78 -19.63 -17.50
C ASP A 335 10.03 -18.29 -17.49
N ALA A 336 10.57 -17.22 -16.89
CA ALA A 336 9.89 -15.92 -16.82
C ALA A 336 10.39 -14.93 -17.88
N GLY A 337 10.31 -15.33 -19.15
CA GLY A 337 10.41 -14.39 -20.27
C GLY A 337 9.15 -13.52 -20.37
N ARG A 338 8.93 -12.59 -19.42
CA ARG A 338 7.98 -11.47 -19.60
C ARG A 338 8.08 -10.40 -18.49
N LYS A 339 8.33 -9.17 -18.95
CA LYS A 339 7.97 -7.87 -18.38
C LYS A 339 8.85 -7.29 -17.26
N LEU A 340 9.92 -6.64 -17.72
CA LEU A 340 10.73 -5.64 -17.00
C LEU A 340 9.98 -4.33 -16.66
N GLY A 341 8.69 -4.21 -17.00
CA GLY A 341 7.95 -2.95 -16.99
C GLY A 341 7.23 -2.59 -15.69
N GLU A 342 7.29 -3.44 -14.67
CA GLU A 342 6.34 -3.35 -13.54
C GLU A 342 6.99 -3.00 -12.19
N PHE A 343 8.31 -2.83 -12.17
CA PHE A 343 9.04 -2.22 -11.06
C PHE A 343 8.76 -0.73 -10.88
N SER A 344 8.13 -0.08 -11.87
CA SER A 344 7.85 1.35 -11.78
C SER A 344 6.65 1.71 -10.90
N PHE A 345 5.99 0.72 -10.30
CA PHE A 345 4.91 0.94 -9.33
C PHE A 345 5.41 1.14 -7.89
N VAL A 346 6.68 0.80 -7.60
CA VAL A 346 7.34 1.01 -6.29
C VAL A 346 8.04 2.35 -6.26
#